data_AF-A0A3P7LR80-F1
#
_entry.id   AF-A0A3P7LR80-F1
#
_cell.length_a   1.000
_cell.length_b   1.000
_cell.length_c   1.000
_cell.angle_alpha   90.00
_cell.angle_beta   90.00
_cell.angle_gamma   90.00
#
_symmetry.space_group_name_H-M   'P 1'
#
loop_
_entity.id
_entity.type
_entity.pdbx_description
1 polymer ?
#
loop_
_entity_poly.entity_id
_entity_poly.type
_entity_poly.pdbx_seq_one_letter_code
_entity_poly.pdbx_strand_id
1 'polypeptide(L)'
;MTISVRRLKKPTTEADLERYFSKFGDVANVKIVPDGNMGCCGHQGLVKFADKTAFKGGLLEICHFLNGSRVEVTPADIWITKRFGLLSTSN
;
A
#
# COMPACT_ATOMS: atom_id res chain seq x y z
N MET A 1 1.82 5.80 8.76
CA MET A 1 0.85 6.26 7.72
C MET A 1 0.56 5.09 6.79
N THR A 2 -0.63 4.96 6.21
CA THR A 2 -0.95 3.80 5.34
C THR A 2 -1.44 4.25 3.98
N ILE A 3 -0.95 3.59 2.92
CA ILE A 3 -1.38 3.77 1.53
C ILE A 3 -2.02 2.50 1.00
N SER A 4 -2.94 2.68 0.06
CA SER A 4 -3.50 1.62 -0.77
C SER A 4 -2.86 1.72 -2.16
N VAL A 5 -2.42 0.59 -2.67
CA VAL A 5 -1.80 0.43 -3.99
C VAL A 5 -2.74 -0.42 -4.84
N ARG A 6 -3.24 0.15 -5.94
CA ARG A 6 -4.17 -0.49 -6.87
C ARG A 6 -3.49 -0.77 -8.21
N ARG A 7 -4.13 -1.62 -9.03
CA ARG A 7 -3.61 -2.10 -10.32
C ARG A 7 -2.30 -2.90 -10.19
N LEU A 8 -2.20 -3.72 -9.15
CA LEU A 8 -1.09 -4.65 -9.00
C LEU A 8 -1.20 -5.80 -9.99
N LYS A 9 -0.05 -6.26 -10.50
CA LYS A 9 0.04 -7.48 -11.30
C LYS A 9 -0.14 -8.70 -10.37
N LYS A 10 -0.76 -9.77 -10.87
CA LYS A 10 -0.93 -11.04 -10.14
C LYS A 10 0.36 -11.58 -9.49
N PRO A 11 1.54 -11.55 -10.15
CA PRO A 11 2.80 -11.99 -9.53
C PRO A 11 3.40 -11.01 -8.52
N THR A 12 2.82 -9.82 -8.31
CA THR A 12 3.37 -8.89 -7.32
C THR A 12 3.18 -9.43 -5.91
N THR A 13 4.25 -9.48 -5.14
CA THR A 13 4.26 -9.93 -3.75
C THR A 13 4.39 -8.77 -2.77
N GLU A 14 4.15 -9.05 -1.48
CA GLU A 14 4.34 -8.08 -0.40
C GLU A 14 5.80 -7.60 -0.33
N ALA A 15 6.75 -8.49 -0.59
CA ALA A 15 8.18 -8.16 -0.62
C ALA A 15 8.53 -7.19 -1.77
N ASP A 16 7.90 -7.32 -2.94
CA ASP A 16 8.10 -6.37 -4.05
C ASP A 16 7.65 -4.96 -3.67
N LEU A 17 6.48 -4.87 -3.01
CA LEU A 17 5.94 -3.60 -2.53
C LEU A 17 6.86 -3.02 -1.46
N GLU A 18 7.24 -3.80 -0.45
CA GLU A 18 8.16 -3.35 0.60
C GLU A 18 9.45 -2.80 0.02
N ARG A 19 10.11 -3.56 -0.85
CA ARG A 19 11.39 -3.17 -1.48
C ARG A 19 11.26 -1.91 -2.33
N TYR A 20 10.14 -1.73 -3.02
CA TYR A 20 9.90 -0.54 -3.83
C TYR A 20 9.62 0.69 -2.96
N PHE A 21 8.74 0.54 -1.97
CA PHE A 21 8.28 1.64 -1.12
C PHE A 21 9.29 2.04 -0.05
N SER A 22 10.21 1.14 0.32
CA SER A 22 11.34 1.42 1.22
C SER A 22 12.22 2.59 0.75
N LYS A 23 12.22 2.91 -0.56
CA LYS A 23 12.93 4.07 -1.12
C LYS A 23 12.35 5.42 -0.68
N PHE A 24 11.07 5.46 -0.31
CA PHE A 24 10.39 6.69 0.11
C PHE A 24 10.37 6.86 1.64
N GLY A 25 10.59 5.77 2.38
CA GLY A 25 10.65 5.79 3.83
C GLY A 25 10.56 4.38 4.41
N ASP A 26 10.68 4.31 5.72
CA ASP A 26 10.67 3.03 6.45
C ASP A 26 9.28 2.38 6.40
N VAL A 27 9.22 1.16 5.83
CA VAL A 27 7.99 0.38 5.69
C VAL A 27 7.84 -0.51 6.91
N ALA A 28 6.79 -0.28 7.69
CA ALA A 28 6.51 -1.02 8.92
C ALA A 28 5.71 -2.30 8.67
N ASN A 29 4.82 -2.30 7.66
CA ASN A 29 4.06 -3.49 7.32
C ASN A 29 3.52 -3.43 5.89
N VAL A 30 3.44 -4.57 5.21
CA VAL A 30 2.81 -4.69 3.89
C VAL A 30 1.76 -5.79 3.93
N LYS A 31 0.68 -5.60 3.18
CA LYS A 31 -0.39 -6.59 3.07
C LYS A 31 -1.01 -6.60 1.69
N ILE A 32 -1.04 -7.74 1.01
CA ILE A 32 -1.80 -7.88 -0.23
C ILE A 32 -3.21 -8.38 0.08
N VAL A 33 -4.20 -7.65 -0.42
CA VAL A 33 -5.62 -7.96 -0.31
C VAL A 33 -6.09 -8.54 -1.66
N PRO A 34 -6.42 -9.84 -1.71
CA PRO A 34 -6.96 -10.45 -2.91
C PRO A 34 -8.41 -9.99 -3.17
N ASP A 35 -8.76 -10.01 -4.45
CA ASP A 35 -10.01 -9.52 -5.07
C ASP A 35 -11.30 -9.93 -4.33
N GLY A 36 -11.31 -11.10 -3.69
CA GLY A 36 -12.50 -11.64 -3.02
C GLY A 36 -12.87 -10.98 -1.68
N ASN A 37 -11.97 -10.20 -1.05
CA ASN A 37 -12.22 -9.75 0.32
C ASN A 37 -12.86 -8.36 0.43
N MET A 38 -12.98 -7.64 -0.70
CA MET A 38 -13.38 -6.22 -0.71
C MET A 38 -14.44 -5.84 -1.73
N GLY A 39 -14.91 -6.78 -2.56
CA GLY A 39 -15.91 -6.52 -3.59
C GLY A 39 -15.47 -5.53 -4.67
N CYS A 40 -14.19 -5.15 -4.72
CA CYS A 40 -13.61 -4.32 -5.77
C CYS A 40 -12.70 -5.18 -6.63
N CYS A 41 -12.99 -5.23 -7.93
CA CYS A 41 -12.37 -6.06 -8.97
C CYS A 41 -10.88 -5.73 -9.27
N GLY A 42 -10.00 -5.73 -8.27
CA GLY A 42 -8.57 -5.83 -8.52
C GLY A 42 -7.75 -6.30 -7.32
N HIS A 43 -6.56 -6.83 -7.61
CA HIS A 43 -5.52 -7.05 -6.60
C HIS A 43 -5.09 -5.69 -6.01
N GLN A 44 -5.27 -5.51 -4.70
CA GLN A 44 -4.86 -4.31 -3.98
C GLN A 44 -3.78 -4.65 -2.95
N GLY A 45 -2.78 -3.78 -2.81
CA GLY A 45 -1.77 -3.85 -1.77
C GLY A 45 -1.99 -2.73 -0.78
N LEU A 46 -1.70 -2.98 0.49
CA LEU A 46 -1.70 -2.00 1.56
C LEU A 46 -0.27 -1.91 2.08
N VAL A 47 0.26 -0.69 2.17
CA VAL A 47 1.62 -0.44 2.66
C VAL A 47 1.53 0.54 3.82
N LYS A 48 2.01 0.12 4.97
CA LYS A 48 2.09 0.90 6.19
C LYS A 48 3.53 1.35 6.39
N PHE A 49 3.72 2.66 6.43
CA PHE A 49 4.99 3.29 6.78
C PHE A 49 5.07 3.55 8.29
N ALA A 50 6.28 3.40 8.84
CA ALA A 50 6.60 3.76 10.22
C ALA A 50 6.44 5.26 10.45
N ASP A 51 6.90 6.08 9.49
CA ASP A 51 6.86 7.54 9.58
C ASP A 51 6.00 8.19 8.47
N LYS A 52 5.71 9.49 8.60
CA LYS A 52 4.99 10.29 7.60
C LYS A 52 5.93 10.95 6.57
N THR A 53 7.24 10.77 6.68
CA THR A 53 8.24 11.34 5.75
C THR A 53 7.98 10.98 4.31
N ALA A 54 7.55 9.73 4.04
CA ALA A 54 7.22 9.27 2.70
C ALA A 54 6.15 10.14 2.01
N PHE A 55 5.16 10.64 2.76
CA PHE A 55 4.13 11.54 2.23
C PHE A 55 4.69 12.92 1.89
N LYS A 56 5.57 13.46 2.74
CA LYS A 56 6.23 14.74 2.48
C LYS A 56 7.13 14.68 1.24
N GLY A 57 7.64 13.51 0.90
CA GLY A 57 8.45 13.27 -0.30
C GLY A 57 7.65 13.18 -1.61
N GLY A 58 6.36 13.53 -1.62
CA GLY A 58 5.55 13.54 -2.84
C GLY A 58 5.10 12.14 -3.30
N LEU A 59 5.07 11.15 -2.42
CA LEU A 59 4.66 9.78 -2.75
C LEU A 59 3.25 9.70 -3.38
N LEU A 60 2.33 10.62 -3.07
CA LEU A 60 1.02 10.65 -3.75
C LEU A 60 1.02 11.45 -5.06
N GLU A 61 2.04 12.26 -5.31
CA GLU A 61 2.12 13.17 -6.46
C GLU A 61 2.88 12.54 -7.64
N ILE A 62 3.66 11.49 -7.38
CA ILE A 62 4.46 10.81 -8.39
C ILE A 62 3.76 9.59 -8.99
N CYS A 63 4.10 9.28 -10.23
CA CYS A 63 3.67 8.04 -10.88
C CYS A 63 4.57 6.87 -10.47
N HIS A 64 3.97 5.81 -9.96
CA HIS A 64 4.72 4.61 -9.58
C HIS A 64 4.61 3.52 -10.64
N PHE A 65 5.74 2.85 -10.89
CA PHE A 65 5.83 1.73 -11.81
C PHE A 65 6.43 0.53 -11.09
N LEU A 66 5.71 -0.59 -11.11
CA LEU A 66 6.10 -1.83 -10.45
C LEU A 66 5.94 -2.97 -11.44
N ASN A 67 7.01 -3.75 -11.64
CA ASN A 67 7.06 -4.82 -12.67
C ASN A 67 6.65 -4.33 -14.08
N GLY A 68 7.07 -3.12 -14.45
CA GLY A 68 6.76 -2.49 -15.73
C GLY A 68 5.29 -2.07 -15.92
N SER A 69 4.48 -2.10 -14.85
CA SER A 69 3.10 -1.63 -14.87
C SER A 69 2.90 -0.44 -13.95
N ARG A 70 2.13 0.54 -14.43
CA ARG A 70 1.75 1.69 -13.62
C ARG A 70 0.82 1.24 -12.51
N VAL A 71 1.21 1.53 -11.27
CA VAL A 71 0.38 1.30 -10.09
C VAL A 71 -0.21 2.62 -9.63
N GLU A 72 -1.38 2.55 -9.03
CA GLU A 72 -2.07 3.71 -8.48
C GLU A 72 -1.93 3.70 -6.98
N VAL A 73 -1.46 4.81 -6.40
CA VAL A 73 -1.26 4.93 -4.96
C VAL A 73 -2.22 5.97 -4.42
N THR A 74 -3.03 5.56 -3.46
CA THR A 74 -3.99 6.42 -2.78
C THR A 74 -3.78 6.32 -1.27
N PRO A 75 -4.15 7.33 -0.48
CA PRO A 75 -4.23 7.17 0.97
C PRO A 75 -5.16 5.98 1.29
N ALA A 76 -4.75 5.13 2.23
CA ALA A 76 -5.58 4.01 2.63
C ALA A 76 -6.75 4.49 3.49
N ASP A 77 -7.93 3.96 3.23
CA ASP A 77 -9.11 4.30 4.00
C ASP A 77 -9.04 3.70 5.42
N ILE A 78 -9.56 4.42 6.40
CA ILE A 78 -9.46 4.05 7.82
C ILE A 78 -10.26 2.76 8.07
N TRP A 79 -11.42 2.60 7.43
CA TRP A 79 -12.22 1.38 7.61
C TRP A 79 -11.50 0.14 7.07
N ILE A 80 -10.76 0.29 5.97
CA ILE A 80 -9.97 -0.78 5.34
C ILE A 80 -8.87 -1.24 6.29
N THR A 81 -8.13 -0.28 6.80
CA THR A 81 -6.98 -0.55 7.65
C THR A 81 -7.38 -1.11 9.02
N LYS A 82 -8.55 -0.74 9.55
CA LYS A 82 -9.17 -1.41 10.70
C LYS A 82 -9.61 -2.84 10.37
N ARG A 83 -10.29 -3.06 9.24
CA ARG A 83 -10.78 -4.38 8.81
C ARG A 83 -9.66 -5.41 8.67
N PHE A 84 -8.46 -4.98 8.28
CA PHE A 84 -7.30 -5.87 8.11
C PHE A 84 -6.31 -5.88 9.28
N GLY A 85 -6.62 -5.21 10.40
CA GLY A 85 -5.76 -5.14 11.59
C GLY A 85 -4.48 -4.34 11.39
N LEU A 86 -4.42 -3.45 10.38
CA LEU A 86 -3.24 -2.64 10.08
C LEU A 86 -3.17 -1.35 10.91
N LEU A 87 -4.32 -0.90 11.44
CA LEU A 87 -4.39 0.08 12.51
C LEU A 87 -4.68 -0.66 13.82
N SER A 88 -3.67 -0.76 14.69
CA SER A 88 -3.91 -1.02 16.11
C SER A 88 -4.44 0.27 16.70
N THR A 89 -5.75 0.36 16.92
CA THR A 89 -6.28 1.37 17.83
C THR A 89 -5.91 0.91 19.23
N SER A 90 -4.70 1.22 19.68
CA SER A 90 -4.44 1.29 21.11
C SER A 90 -5.24 2.48 21.63
N ASN A 91 -6.21 2.18 22.49
CA ASN A 91 -6.82 3.13 23.41
C ASN A 91 -5.79 3.51 24.47
#